data_AF-A0A7R9XMH4-F1
#
_entry.id   AF-A0A7R9XMH4-F1
#
_cell.length_a   1.000
_cell.length_b   1.000
_cell.length_c   1.000
_cell.angle_alpha   90.00
_cell.angle_beta   90.00
_cell.angle_gamma   90.00
#
_symmetry.space_group_name_H-M   'P 1'
#
loop_
_entity.id
_entity.type
_entity.pdbx_description
1 polymer ?
#
loop_
_entity_poly.entity_id
_entity_poly.type
_entity_poly.pdbx_seq_one_letter_code
_entity_poly.pdbx_strand_id
1 'polypeptide(L)'
;GPLPDSDQSSWFVICMRVRARITRSLSRASGAPSHTNHLRRRVLLSLGAYTFGGTLLSRAFAAPVVNTGQACSVSAGAAAPGNGNGAPMASSDYLGTAEARRLAGMERAKSLTKDQLSAPWTEVRRSLLWAAGLKDMTDVPPGLGNTSHCFNDFNHCDATTMADNSAFNENDGSVKGIALGNRLGKGIVAASDTTMGAGGGSWCTCILGANYEPPRDVAHVQFNSKIAWKLVWIPSSNFTSFALVDDDGSLLNVGTPADDGSLPPVGERRRNYEAVKGGRYSREVDSM
;
A
#
# COMPACT_ATOMS: atom_id res chain seq x y z
N GLY A 1 -2.51 43.88 0.15
CA GLY A 1 -1.14 43.39 -0.14
C GLY A 1 -1.08 41.93 0.24
N PRO A 2 -0.44 41.06 -0.55
CA PRO A 2 -0.41 39.65 -0.23
C PRO A 2 0.49 39.40 0.99
N LEU A 3 0.05 38.49 1.86
CA LEU A 3 0.74 38.05 3.06
C LEU A 3 1.95 37.16 2.69
N PRO A 4 3.00 37.10 3.54
CA PRO A 4 4.26 36.45 3.21
C PRO A 4 4.17 34.92 3.33
N ASP A 5 4.85 34.25 2.39
CA ASP A 5 5.10 32.81 2.36
C ASP A 5 5.77 32.33 3.66
N SER A 6 5.00 31.62 4.49
CA SER A 6 5.54 30.84 5.60
C SER A 6 5.72 29.38 5.18
N ASP A 7 6.95 29.07 4.77
CA ASP A 7 7.70 27.83 5.02
C ASP A 7 6.88 26.54 5.24
N GLN A 8 6.48 25.89 4.15
CA GLN A 8 5.88 24.54 4.15
C GLN A 8 6.93 23.41 4.05
N SER A 9 8.22 23.72 4.11
CA SER A 9 9.32 22.74 4.02
C SER A 9 9.56 21.92 5.29
N SER A 10 8.94 22.29 6.42
CA SER A 10 9.25 21.71 7.74
C SER A 10 8.49 20.43 8.09
N TRP A 11 7.51 19.98 7.30
CA TRP A 11 6.65 18.85 7.68
C TRP A 11 7.24 17.47 7.38
N PHE A 12 8.24 17.40 6.50
CA PHE A 12 8.85 16.13 6.06
C PHE A 12 9.84 15.51 7.08
N VAL A 13 10.19 16.21 8.17
CA VAL A 13 11.20 15.74 9.16
C VAL A 13 10.56 15.23 10.46
N ILE A 14 9.25 15.40 10.66
CA ILE A 14 8.61 15.15 11.96
C ILE A 14 8.26 13.67 12.22
N CYS A 15 8.04 12.84 11.19
CA CYS A 15 7.72 11.41 11.41
C CYS A 15 8.94 10.47 11.55
N MET A 16 10.18 10.94 11.37
CA MET A 16 11.40 10.12 11.54
C MET A 16 12.12 10.29 12.88
N ARG A 17 11.71 11.20 13.77
CA ARG A 17 12.46 11.56 15.00
C ARG A 17 11.85 11.12 16.33
N VAL A 18 10.89 10.18 16.36
CA VAL A 18 10.21 9.79 17.63
C VAL A 18 10.82 8.56 18.34
N ARG A 19 11.95 7.99 17.89
CA ARG A 19 12.55 6.80 18.55
C ARG A 19 14.01 6.92 19.01
N ALA A 20 14.46 8.11 19.41
CA ALA A 20 15.81 8.28 19.98
C ALA A 20 15.82 9.15 21.24
N ARG A 21 15.06 8.78 22.29
CA ARG A 21 15.23 9.40 23.61
C ARG A 21 14.67 8.62 24.80
N ILE A 22 14.96 7.32 24.91
CA ILE A 22 14.95 6.65 26.23
C ILE A 22 16.13 5.69 26.29
N THR A 23 17.20 6.14 26.95
CA THR A 23 18.15 5.31 27.74
C THR A 23 19.25 6.24 28.26
N ARG A 24 19.11 6.72 29.50
CA ARG A 24 20.26 7.07 30.34
C ARG A 24 19.87 6.99 31.82
N SER A 25 20.86 6.54 32.60
CA SER A 25 20.88 6.22 34.04
C SER A 25 20.31 4.84 34.34
N LEU A 26 21.05 3.85 34.85
CA LEU A 26 22.11 3.80 35.87
C LEU A 26 23.21 2.82 35.38
N SER A 27 24.50 2.87 35.71
CA SER A 27 25.19 3.00 37.01
C SER A 27 26.69 3.32 36.81
N ARG A 28 27.34 3.85 37.84
CA ARG A 28 28.77 4.22 37.89
C ARG A 28 29.50 3.39 38.97
N ALA A 29 30.80 3.19 38.74
CA ALA A 29 31.86 2.61 39.61
C ALA A 29 31.94 1.06 39.57
N SER A 30 33.11 0.42 39.41
CA SER A 30 34.48 0.74 39.84
C SER A 30 35.52 -0.21 39.20
N GLY A 31 36.78 0.26 39.03
CA GLY A 31 37.99 -0.59 39.16
C GLY A 31 38.67 -1.09 37.88
N ALA A 32 39.93 -0.66 37.65
CA ALA A 32 40.91 -1.25 36.71
C ALA A 32 41.78 -2.33 37.43
N PRO A 33 42.82 -3.00 36.84
CA PRO A 33 43.37 -2.92 35.47
C PRO A 33 43.79 -4.28 34.79
N SER A 34 44.26 -4.15 33.54
CA SER A 34 45.24 -4.95 32.77
C SER A 34 45.08 -6.47 32.57
N HIS A 35 45.10 -6.92 31.30
CA HIS A 35 46.17 -7.77 30.74
C HIS A 35 46.05 -7.88 29.20
N THR A 36 47.23 -7.93 28.58
CA THR A 36 47.55 -8.10 27.17
C THR A 36 46.99 -9.38 26.53
N ASN A 37 46.64 -9.36 25.24
CA ASN A 37 47.28 -10.25 24.26
C ASN A 37 46.95 -9.91 22.79
N HIS A 38 48.01 -10.01 22.00
CA HIS A 38 48.05 -9.94 20.54
C HIS A 38 47.19 -11.01 19.88
N LEU A 39 46.55 -10.68 18.74
CA LEU A 39 46.63 -11.52 17.54
C LEU A 39 46.06 -10.78 16.31
N ARG A 40 46.97 -10.45 15.39
CA ARG A 40 46.66 -10.02 14.02
C ARG A 40 46.14 -11.24 13.25
N ARG A 41 45.02 -11.10 12.53
CA ARG A 41 44.69 -11.98 11.40
C ARG A 41 44.43 -11.14 10.16
N ARG A 42 45.36 -11.25 9.21
CA ARG A 42 45.23 -10.79 7.83
C ARG A 42 44.34 -11.80 7.09
N VAL A 43 43.33 -11.31 6.38
CA VAL A 43 42.54 -12.10 5.42
C VAL A 43 43.19 -11.91 4.05
N LEU A 44 43.61 -13.02 3.44
CA LEU A 44 44.12 -13.12 2.08
C LEU A 44 42.93 -13.15 1.11
N LEU A 45 42.93 -12.24 0.13
CA LEU A 45 42.13 -12.35 -1.08
C LEU A 45 42.78 -13.38 -2.02
N SER A 46 42.01 -14.34 -2.51
CA SER A 46 42.36 -15.18 -3.66
C SER A 46 41.44 -14.84 -4.83
N LEU A 47 42.00 -14.25 -5.88
CA LEU A 47 41.42 -14.19 -7.22
C LEU A 47 41.48 -15.60 -7.84
N GLY A 48 40.35 -16.06 -8.40
CA GLY A 48 40.29 -17.21 -9.28
C GLY A 48 39.58 -16.82 -10.57
N ALA A 49 40.36 -16.61 -11.62
CA ALA A 49 39.89 -16.49 -12.99
C ALA A 49 39.61 -17.89 -13.55
N TYR A 50 38.50 -18.06 -14.27
CA TYR A 50 38.33 -19.18 -15.19
C TYR A 50 37.91 -18.70 -16.57
N THR A 51 38.61 -19.27 -17.54
CA THR A 51 38.72 -18.90 -18.95
C THR A 51 37.65 -19.53 -19.83
N PHE A 52 37.47 -18.85 -20.96
CA PHE A 52 36.68 -19.15 -22.15
C PHE A 52 36.98 -20.49 -22.86
N GLY A 53 35.98 -20.98 -23.62
CA GLY A 53 36.08 -21.95 -24.73
C GLY A 53 34.88 -22.91 -24.72
N GLY A 54 34.13 -23.22 -25.76
CA GLY A 54 34.10 -22.86 -27.19
C GLY A 54 33.09 -23.79 -27.90
N THR A 55 32.26 -23.21 -28.77
CA THR A 55 31.60 -23.76 -29.99
C THR A 55 30.81 -25.10 -30.02
N LEU A 56 29.51 -24.93 -30.36
CA LEU A 56 28.70 -25.57 -31.43
C LEU A 56 28.74 -27.09 -31.67
N LEU A 57 27.55 -27.72 -31.65
CA LEU A 57 27.08 -28.61 -32.73
C LEU A 57 25.56 -28.89 -32.63
N SER A 58 24.85 -28.49 -33.69
CA SER A 58 23.46 -28.82 -33.98
C SER A 58 23.25 -30.30 -34.25
N ARG A 59 22.17 -30.89 -33.74
CA ARG A 59 21.47 -32.00 -34.41
C ARG A 59 19.97 -31.93 -34.17
N ALA A 60 19.25 -31.64 -35.25
CA ALA A 60 17.82 -31.85 -35.38
C ALA A 60 17.52 -33.34 -35.54
N PHE A 61 16.46 -33.82 -34.89
CA PHE A 61 15.70 -34.98 -35.34
C PHE A 61 14.21 -34.68 -35.17
N ALA A 62 13.50 -34.87 -36.28
CA ALA A 62 12.07 -34.67 -36.45
C ALA A 62 11.27 -35.92 -36.05
N ALA A 63 10.05 -35.73 -35.54
CA ALA A 63 8.86 -36.58 -35.76
C ALA A 63 7.64 -35.93 -35.01
N PRO A 64 6.39 -36.31 -35.31
CA PRO A 64 5.62 -35.81 -36.43
C PRO A 64 4.37 -35.01 -36.00
N VAL A 65 3.87 -34.23 -36.95
CA VAL A 65 2.57 -33.56 -36.95
C VAL A 65 1.45 -34.61 -36.95
N VAL A 66 0.49 -34.48 -36.03
CA VAL A 66 -0.86 -35.04 -36.20
C VAL A 66 -1.85 -33.89 -36.11
N ASN A 67 -2.67 -33.83 -37.16
CA ASN A 67 -3.56 -32.76 -37.53
C ASN A 67 -4.95 -32.92 -36.88
N THR A 68 -5.48 -31.79 -36.42
CA THR A 68 -6.90 -31.38 -36.35
C THR A 68 -8.01 -32.37 -35.99
N GLY A 69 -8.79 -32.00 -34.97
CA GLY A 69 -10.23 -32.18 -35.01
C GLY A 69 -10.89 -32.28 -33.64
N GLN A 70 -11.29 -31.15 -33.04
CA GLN A 70 -12.61 -30.97 -32.39
C GLN A 70 -12.71 -29.56 -31.80
N ALA A 71 -13.36 -28.67 -32.54
CA ALA A 71 -13.94 -27.46 -31.98
C ALA A 71 -15.26 -27.84 -31.31
N CYS A 72 -15.32 -27.69 -29.99
CA CYS A 72 -16.58 -27.77 -29.25
C CYS A 72 -17.31 -26.42 -29.42
N SER A 73 -18.29 -26.42 -30.30
CA SER A 73 -19.26 -25.34 -30.47
C SER A 73 -20.13 -25.23 -29.22
N VAL A 74 -19.90 -24.19 -28.41
CA VAL A 74 -20.87 -23.69 -27.43
C VAL A 74 -21.60 -22.52 -28.03
N SER A 75 -22.91 -22.73 -28.20
CA SER A 75 -23.86 -21.81 -28.80
C SER A 75 -23.87 -20.45 -28.11
N ALA A 76 -23.65 -19.38 -28.88
CA ALA A 76 -23.96 -18.03 -28.48
C ALA A 76 -25.49 -17.87 -28.40
N GLY A 77 -26.03 -17.94 -27.19
CA GLY A 77 -27.39 -17.50 -26.91
C GLY A 77 -27.46 -15.97 -26.97
N ALA A 78 -28.22 -15.46 -27.92
CA ALA A 78 -28.53 -14.03 -28.04
C ALA A 78 -29.30 -13.55 -26.81
N ALA A 79 -28.75 -12.58 -26.08
CA ALA A 79 -29.46 -11.84 -25.05
C ALA A 79 -30.20 -10.66 -25.69
N ALA A 80 -31.51 -10.58 -25.45
CA ALA A 80 -32.40 -9.51 -25.87
C ALA A 80 -32.06 -8.16 -25.18
N PRO A 81 -32.42 -7.01 -25.77
CA PRO A 81 -32.09 -5.69 -25.23
C PRO A 81 -33.04 -5.33 -24.08
N GLY A 82 -32.50 -5.32 -22.85
CA GLY A 82 -33.17 -4.84 -21.65
C GLY A 82 -32.81 -3.40 -21.34
N ASN A 83 -33.85 -2.57 -21.33
CA ASN A 83 -33.95 -1.14 -21.02
C ASN A 83 -32.96 -0.59 -19.97
N GLY A 84 -32.25 0.49 -20.33
CA GLY A 84 -31.25 1.14 -19.50
C GLY A 84 -31.81 1.99 -18.36
N ASN A 85 -31.18 1.88 -17.19
CA ASN A 85 -30.73 3.02 -16.38
C ASN A 85 -29.76 2.50 -15.31
N GLY A 86 -28.51 2.98 -15.38
CA GLY A 86 -27.42 2.61 -14.47
C GLY A 86 -26.32 1.77 -15.13
N ALA A 87 -25.79 2.21 -16.28
CA ALA A 87 -24.53 1.64 -16.76
C ALA A 87 -23.43 1.97 -15.73
N PRO A 88 -22.61 1.00 -15.27
CA PRO A 88 -21.49 1.27 -14.39
C PRO A 88 -20.51 2.18 -15.14
N MET A 89 -20.01 3.23 -14.47
CA MET A 89 -19.03 4.15 -15.05
C MET A 89 -17.85 3.35 -15.64
N ALA A 90 -17.66 3.46 -16.96
CA ALA A 90 -16.68 2.69 -17.70
C ALA A 90 -15.26 2.95 -17.17
N SER A 91 -14.44 1.91 -17.22
CA SER A 91 -13.07 1.81 -16.71
C SER A 91 -12.02 2.66 -17.46
N SER A 92 -12.35 3.86 -17.95
CA SER A 92 -11.49 4.63 -18.87
C SER A 92 -10.61 5.71 -18.23
N ASP A 93 -10.94 6.22 -17.04
CA ASP A 93 -10.38 7.52 -16.64
C ASP A 93 -9.06 7.40 -15.84
N TYR A 94 -8.87 6.25 -15.18
CA TYR A 94 -7.69 5.97 -14.35
C TYR A 94 -6.80 4.90 -14.97
N LEU A 95 -6.09 5.26 -16.04
CA LEU A 95 -5.21 4.37 -16.82
C LEU A 95 -4.08 3.73 -15.99
N GLY A 96 -3.77 4.28 -14.82
CA GLY A 96 -2.78 3.73 -13.91
C GLY A 96 -3.33 2.67 -12.96
N THR A 97 -4.62 2.31 -13.05
CA THR A 97 -5.24 1.29 -12.20
C THR A 97 -4.86 -0.13 -12.64
N ALA A 98 -4.35 -0.95 -11.71
CA ALA A 98 -4.26 -2.41 -11.90
C ALA A 98 -5.60 -3.07 -11.54
N GLU A 99 -6.54 -3.10 -12.49
CA GLU A 99 -7.95 -3.45 -12.22
C GLU A 99 -8.14 -4.85 -11.59
N ALA A 100 -7.40 -5.86 -12.06
CA ALA A 100 -7.47 -7.20 -11.48
C ALA A 100 -7.06 -7.20 -9.99
N ARG A 101 -6.03 -6.43 -9.62
CA ARG A 101 -5.59 -6.27 -8.23
C ARG A 101 -6.62 -5.48 -7.43
N ARG A 102 -7.23 -4.45 -8.02
CA ARG A 102 -8.27 -3.62 -7.39
C ARG A 102 -9.45 -4.48 -6.97
N LEU A 103 -9.98 -5.27 -7.91
CA LEU A 103 -11.10 -6.19 -7.66
C LEU A 103 -10.73 -7.24 -6.61
N ALA A 104 -9.54 -7.84 -6.70
CA ALA A 104 -9.06 -8.79 -5.68
C ALA A 104 -8.96 -8.14 -4.29
N GLY A 105 -8.49 -6.89 -4.19
CA GLY A 105 -8.42 -6.15 -2.93
C GLY A 105 -9.79 -5.85 -2.33
N MET A 106 -10.77 -5.48 -3.17
CA MET A 106 -12.17 -5.31 -2.75
C MET A 106 -12.76 -6.62 -2.21
N GLU A 107 -12.57 -7.72 -2.93
CA GLU A 107 -13.09 -9.03 -2.51
C GLU A 107 -12.43 -9.52 -1.21
N ARG A 108 -11.12 -9.31 -1.06
CA ARG A 108 -10.43 -9.61 0.22
C ARG A 108 -10.99 -8.76 1.35
N ALA A 109 -11.19 -7.46 1.18
CA ALA A 109 -11.76 -6.58 2.21
C ALA A 109 -13.17 -6.99 2.63
N LYS A 110 -14.04 -7.37 1.67
CA LYS A 110 -15.37 -7.93 1.95
C LYS A 110 -15.30 -9.27 2.68
N SER A 111 -14.30 -10.09 2.37
CA SER A 111 -14.15 -11.43 2.95
C SER A 111 -13.66 -11.44 4.40
N LEU A 112 -13.13 -10.31 4.90
CA LEU A 112 -12.69 -10.21 6.30
C LEU A 112 -13.88 -10.40 7.24
N THR A 113 -13.75 -11.31 8.19
CA THR A 113 -14.82 -11.60 9.14
C THR A 113 -14.89 -10.55 10.25
N LYS A 114 -16.04 -10.49 10.92
CA LYS A 114 -16.21 -9.63 12.11
C LYS A 114 -15.16 -9.93 13.18
N ASP A 115 -14.82 -11.20 13.38
CA ASP A 115 -13.81 -11.60 14.37
C ASP A 115 -12.42 -11.10 13.99
N GLN A 116 -12.05 -11.20 12.70
CA GLN A 116 -10.79 -10.65 12.20
C GLN A 116 -10.72 -9.13 12.36
N LEU A 117 -11.83 -8.42 12.15
CA LEU A 117 -11.92 -6.95 12.27
C LEU A 117 -12.20 -6.45 13.69
N SER A 118 -12.39 -7.36 14.65
CA SER A 118 -12.56 -7.06 16.08
C SER A 118 -11.42 -7.60 16.95
N ALA A 119 -10.42 -8.23 16.32
CA ALA A 119 -9.20 -8.70 16.97
C ALA A 119 -8.36 -7.53 17.53
N PRO A 120 -7.29 -7.82 18.30
CA PRO A 120 -6.27 -6.81 18.64
C PRO A 120 -5.81 -6.03 17.40
N TRP A 121 -5.63 -4.71 17.53
CA TRP A 121 -5.31 -3.84 16.40
C TRP A 121 -4.12 -4.33 15.57
N THR A 122 -3.08 -4.88 16.20
CA THR A 122 -1.93 -5.43 15.47
C THR A 122 -2.35 -6.51 14.46
N GLU A 123 -3.29 -7.38 14.84
CA GLU A 123 -3.81 -8.46 13.98
C GLU A 123 -4.78 -7.94 12.92
N VAL A 124 -5.61 -6.96 13.29
CA VAL A 124 -6.51 -6.26 12.36
C VAL A 124 -5.68 -5.59 11.27
N ARG A 125 -4.61 -4.88 11.61
CA ARG A 125 -3.70 -4.24 10.65
C ARG A 125 -3.07 -5.25 9.69
N ARG A 126 -2.66 -6.43 10.16
CA ARG A 126 -2.15 -7.49 9.25
C ARG A 126 -3.22 -7.99 8.28
N SER A 127 -4.46 -8.13 8.75
CA SER A 127 -5.60 -8.47 7.89
C SER A 127 -5.88 -7.38 6.85
N LEU A 128 -5.78 -6.10 7.25
CA LEU A 128 -5.89 -4.96 6.34
C LEU A 128 -4.76 -4.94 5.30
N LEU A 129 -3.51 -5.17 5.70
CA LEU A 129 -2.39 -5.28 4.76
C LEU A 129 -2.62 -6.41 3.74
N TRP A 130 -3.03 -7.58 4.19
CA TRP A 130 -3.35 -8.70 3.31
C TRP A 130 -4.47 -8.34 2.32
N ALA A 131 -5.52 -7.67 2.79
CA ALA A 131 -6.62 -7.22 1.94
C ALA A 131 -6.21 -6.11 0.97
N ALA A 132 -5.19 -5.32 1.30
CA ALA A 132 -4.59 -4.31 0.41
C ALA A 132 -3.55 -4.91 -0.55
N GLY A 133 -3.17 -6.18 -0.36
CA GLY A 133 -2.14 -6.85 -1.16
C GLY A 133 -0.75 -6.36 -0.81
N LEU A 134 -0.53 -6.10 0.47
CA LEU A 134 0.73 -5.66 1.05
C LEU A 134 1.28 -6.74 1.98
N LYS A 135 2.59 -6.93 1.93
CA LYS A 135 3.36 -7.67 2.92
C LYS A 135 3.52 -6.81 4.17
N ASP A 136 3.56 -7.46 5.33
CA ASP A 136 3.90 -6.79 6.59
C ASP A 136 5.43 -6.71 6.72
N MET A 137 5.99 -5.59 6.25
CA MET A 137 7.43 -5.34 6.21
C MET A 137 7.74 -4.20 7.18
N THR A 138 7.96 -4.53 8.44
CA THR A 138 8.20 -3.55 9.51
C THR A 138 9.68 -3.34 9.82
N ASP A 139 10.52 -4.33 9.52
CA ASP A 139 11.97 -4.33 9.77
C ASP A 139 12.78 -4.05 8.49
N VAL A 140 12.33 -3.08 7.69
CA VAL A 140 13.06 -2.60 6.51
C VAL A 140 13.15 -1.08 6.54
N PRO A 141 14.23 -0.45 6.03
CA PRO A 141 14.32 0.99 5.98
C PRO A 141 13.19 1.65 5.16
N PRO A 142 12.81 2.91 5.49
CA PRO A 142 11.92 3.71 4.65
C PRO A 142 12.37 3.75 3.19
N GLY A 143 11.43 3.68 2.25
CA GLY A 143 11.70 3.63 0.80
C GLY A 143 12.06 2.24 0.25
N LEU A 144 12.31 1.24 1.10
CA LEU A 144 12.57 -0.16 0.70
C LEU A 144 11.38 -1.09 0.94
N GLY A 145 10.17 -0.53 0.94
CA GLY A 145 8.93 -1.28 1.13
C GLY A 145 8.48 -1.39 2.59
N ASN A 146 8.93 -0.49 3.48
CA ASN A 146 8.45 -0.48 4.86
C ASN A 146 6.94 -0.16 4.89
N THR A 147 6.12 -1.06 5.41
CA THR A 147 4.66 -0.90 5.52
C THR A 147 4.18 -0.61 6.94
N SER A 148 5.09 -0.36 7.90
CA SER A 148 4.74 -0.13 9.32
C SER A 148 3.74 1.02 9.55
N HIS A 149 3.73 2.02 8.67
CA HIS A 149 2.83 3.17 8.72
C HIS A 149 1.49 2.94 8.03
N CYS A 150 1.39 1.96 7.11
CA CYS A 150 0.17 1.67 6.39
C CYS A 150 -0.99 1.38 7.34
N PHE A 151 -2.09 2.10 7.16
CA PHE A 151 -3.31 2.07 7.97
C PHE A 151 -3.10 2.42 9.46
N ASN A 152 -1.89 2.83 9.86
CA ASN A 152 -1.51 3.02 11.26
C ASN A 152 -1.30 4.49 11.64
N ASP A 153 -1.57 5.41 10.70
CA ASP A 153 -1.64 6.85 10.91
C ASP A 153 -2.89 7.40 10.22
N PHE A 154 -3.10 8.72 10.29
CA PHE A 154 -4.28 9.33 9.70
C PHE A 154 -4.30 9.35 8.16
N ASN A 155 -3.13 9.26 7.52
CA ASN A 155 -2.93 9.70 6.15
C ASN A 155 -2.77 8.53 5.18
N HIS A 156 -2.04 7.47 5.54
CA HIS A 156 -1.70 6.36 4.65
C HIS A 156 -2.77 5.27 4.69
N CYS A 157 -3.98 5.61 4.26
CA CYS A 157 -5.18 4.79 4.45
C CYS A 157 -5.82 4.29 3.15
N ASP A 158 -5.22 4.56 1.98
CA ASP A 158 -5.70 4.07 0.69
C ASP A 158 -5.02 2.77 0.26
N ALA A 159 -5.77 1.69 0.10
CA ALA A 159 -5.31 0.49 -0.57
C ALA A 159 -5.30 0.72 -2.10
N THR A 160 -4.23 1.34 -2.59
CA THR A 160 -4.08 1.70 -4.01
C THR A 160 -3.46 0.55 -4.79
N THR A 161 -4.02 0.24 -5.96
CA THR A 161 -3.51 -0.83 -6.84
C THR A 161 -3.18 -0.25 -8.21
N MET A 162 -1.89 -0.13 -8.50
CA MET A 162 -1.37 0.59 -9.64
C MET A 162 -0.74 -0.35 -10.67
N ALA A 163 -0.89 -0.04 -11.96
CA ALA A 163 -0.27 -0.75 -13.07
C ALA A 163 1.25 -0.58 -13.08
N ASP A 164 1.98 -1.48 -13.77
CA ASP A 164 3.46 -1.52 -13.79
C ASP A 164 4.10 -0.19 -14.17
N ASN A 165 3.57 0.47 -15.20
CA ASN A 165 4.07 1.76 -15.68
C ASN A 165 3.83 2.89 -14.67
N SER A 166 2.82 2.77 -13.81
CA SER A 166 2.40 3.80 -12.87
C SER A 166 3.06 3.60 -11.50
N ALA A 167 3.45 2.38 -11.15
CA ALA A 167 4.12 2.08 -9.89
C ALA A 167 5.42 2.87 -9.67
N PHE A 168 6.08 3.30 -10.75
CA PHE A 168 7.31 4.09 -10.70
C PHE A 168 7.08 5.60 -10.89
N ASN A 169 5.83 6.07 -10.96
CA ASN A 169 5.54 7.49 -11.07
C ASN A 169 6.06 8.24 -9.85
N GLU A 170 6.76 9.34 -10.10
CA GLU A 170 7.20 10.28 -9.08
C GLU A 170 6.17 11.42 -8.97
N ASN A 171 5.96 11.95 -7.76
CA ASN A 171 5.16 13.17 -7.60
C ASN A 171 5.87 14.34 -8.29
N ASP A 172 5.20 15.02 -9.21
CA ASP A 172 5.70 16.19 -9.97
C ASP A 172 5.32 17.53 -9.32
N GLY A 173 4.76 17.48 -8.10
CA GLY A 173 4.25 18.64 -7.36
C GLY A 173 2.74 18.85 -7.52
N SER A 174 2.07 18.04 -8.34
CA SER A 174 0.61 18.03 -8.47
C SER A 174 -0.12 17.67 -7.17
N VAL A 175 0.49 16.82 -6.32
CA VAL A 175 -0.05 16.52 -5.00
C VAL A 175 0.55 17.44 -3.94
N LYS A 176 -0.26 18.39 -3.47
CA LYS A 176 0.13 19.33 -2.41
C LYS A 176 0.42 18.58 -1.10
N GLY A 177 1.57 18.86 -0.49
CA GLY A 177 1.99 18.24 0.77
C GLY A 177 2.84 16.97 0.62
N ILE A 178 3.10 16.51 -0.62
CA ILE A 178 3.98 15.37 -0.91
C ILE A 178 5.27 15.86 -1.55
N ALA A 179 6.41 15.26 -1.19
CA ALA A 179 7.71 15.63 -1.74
C ALA A 179 7.77 15.41 -3.27
N LEU A 180 8.30 16.40 -3.98
CA LEU A 180 8.63 16.31 -5.40
C LEU A 180 9.67 15.19 -5.62
N GLY A 181 9.48 14.34 -6.64
CA GLY A 181 10.43 13.28 -6.98
C GLY A 181 10.37 12.02 -6.09
N ASN A 182 9.26 11.79 -5.39
CA ASN A 182 9.15 10.65 -4.45
C ASN A 182 9.19 9.29 -5.18
N ARG A 183 10.31 8.56 -5.03
CA ARG A 183 10.62 7.29 -5.71
C ARG A 183 10.08 6.07 -4.96
N LEU A 184 8.76 5.91 -4.93
CA LEU A 184 8.12 4.81 -4.22
C LEU A 184 8.22 3.45 -4.94
N GLY A 185 8.47 3.43 -6.26
CA GLY A 185 8.29 2.21 -7.07
C GLY A 185 9.06 0.97 -6.59
N LYS A 186 10.30 1.11 -6.13
CA LYS A 186 11.06 -0.03 -5.57
C LYS A 186 10.41 -0.58 -4.30
N GLY A 187 9.93 0.30 -3.42
CA GLY A 187 9.24 -0.09 -2.20
C GLY A 187 7.88 -0.72 -2.46
N ILE A 188 7.14 -0.18 -3.43
CA ILE A 188 5.85 -0.71 -3.89
C ILE A 188 6.02 -2.15 -4.38
N VAL A 189 6.96 -2.39 -5.31
CA VAL A 189 7.21 -3.75 -5.83
C VAL A 189 7.65 -4.70 -4.71
N ALA A 190 8.54 -4.26 -3.82
CA ALA A 190 9.03 -5.09 -2.72
C ALA A 190 7.90 -5.52 -1.76
N ALA A 191 7.05 -4.56 -1.37
CA ALA A 191 5.96 -4.77 -0.42
C ALA A 191 4.72 -5.41 -1.04
N SER A 192 4.59 -5.43 -2.36
CA SER A 192 3.41 -6.00 -3.02
C SER A 192 3.31 -7.52 -2.84
N ASP A 193 2.13 -7.98 -2.44
CA ASP A 193 1.73 -9.38 -2.48
C ASP A 193 1.46 -9.78 -3.93
N THR A 194 2.21 -10.77 -4.42
CA THR A 194 2.11 -11.26 -5.80
C THR A 194 0.89 -12.14 -6.02
N THR A 195 0.22 -12.60 -4.95
CA THR A 195 -1.01 -13.41 -5.05
C THR A 195 -2.26 -12.57 -5.35
N MET A 196 -2.17 -11.24 -5.34
CA MET A 196 -3.28 -10.33 -5.63
C MET A 196 -3.57 -10.20 -7.14
N GLY A 197 -2.76 -10.81 -7.99
CA GLY A 197 -2.93 -10.79 -9.45
C GLY A 197 -1.72 -10.20 -10.17
N ALA A 198 -1.66 -10.47 -11.47
CA ALA A 198 -0.58 -10.00 -12.35
C ALA A 198 -0.63 -8.47 -12.54
N GLY A 199 0.54 -7.89 -12.78
CA GLY A 199 0.74 -6.49 -13.14
C GLY A 199 0.83 -5.54 -11.94
N GLY A 200 1.88 -4.73 -11.91
CA GLY A 200 2.00 -3.55 -11.06
C GLY A 200 2.27 -3.83 -9.59
N GLY A 201 1.70 -2.98 -8.73
CA GLY A 201 1.90 -3.07 -7.29
C GLY A 201 0.76 -2.51 -6.47
N SER A 202 0.80 -2.80 -5.17
CA SER A 202 -0.12 -2.25 -4.18
C SER A 202 0.65 -1.32 -3.23
N TRP A 203 -0.01 -0.27 -2.75
CA TRP A 203 0.56 0.64 -1.75
C TRP A 203 -0.52 1.30 -0.89
N CYS A 204 -0.14 1.70 0.33
CA CYS A 204 -0.95 2.52 1.22
C CYS A 204 -0.70 4.02 0.93
N THR A 205 -1.46 4.61 0.01
CA THR A 205 -1.21 6.00 -0.40
C THR A 205 -1.87 7.02 0.54
N CYS A 206 -1.41 8.27 0.45
CA CYS A 206 -1.89 9.37 1.28
C CYS A 206 -3.30 9.82 0.85
N ILE A 207 -4.20 10.01 1.82
CA ILE A 207 -5.61 10.39 1.59
C ILE A 207 -5.86 11.90 1.53
N LEU A 208 -4.84 12.74 1.70
CA LEU A 208 -5.01 14.21 1.66
C LEU A 208 -5.60 14.64 0.30
N GLY A 209 -6.76 15.29 0.32
CA GLY A 209 -7.50 15.66 -0.89
C GLY A 209 -8.61 14.67 -1.28
N ALA A 210 -8.84 13.62 -0.48
CA ALA A 210 -9.92 12.66 -0.70
C ALA A 210 -11.33 13.25 -0.48
N ASN A 211 -11.44 14.42 0.16
CA ASN A 211 -12.71 15.13 0.34
C ASN A 211 -13.17 15.93 -0.91
N TYR A 212 -12.37 16.00 -1.96
CA TYR A 212 -12.74 16.65 -3.23
C TYR A 212 -13.50 15.68 -4.16
N GLU A 213 -14.21 16.25 -5.15
CA GLU A 213 -14.85 15.50 -6.23
C GLU A 213 -14.43 16.10 -7.59
N PRO A 214 -13.72 15.36 -8.47
CA PRO A 214 -13.12 14.04 -8.20
C PRO A 214 -12.04 14.12 -7.10
N PRO A 215 -11.70 13.00 -6.41
CA PRO A 215 -10.67 12.98 -5.39
C PRO A 215 -9.32 13.48 -5.91
N ARG A 216 -8.59 14.17 -5.04
CA ARG A 216 -7.27 14.76 -5.35
C ARG A 216 -6.15 14.18 -4.49
N ASP A 217 -6.36 12.97 -3.98
CA ASP A 217 -5.39 12.24 -3.19
C ASP A 217 -4.29 11.61 -4.07
N VAL A 218 -3.30 10.99 -3.43
CA VAL A 218 -2.12 10.47 -4.14
C VAL A 218 -2.48 9.38 -5.14
N ALA A 219 -3.45 8.52 -4.81
CA ALA A 219 -3.88 7.45 -5.72
C ALA A 219 -4.39 8.03 -7.05
N HIS A 220 -5.31 8.98 -6.96
CA HIS A 220 -6.01 9.52 -8.12
C HIS A 220 -5.14 10.47 -8.93
N VAL A 221 -4.29 11.28 -8.28
CA VAL A 221 -3.50 12.32 -8.97
C VAL A 221 -2.14 11.80 -9.43
N GLN A 222 -1.33 11.25 -8.53
CA GLN A 222 0.05 10.83 -8.88
C GLN A 222 0.05 9.52 -9.66
N PHE A 223 -0.78 8.57 -9.24
CA PHE A 223 -0.80 7.23 -9.84
C PHE A 223 -1.85 7.07 -10.91
N ASN A 224 -2.72 8.05 -11.11
CA ASN A 224 -3.88 7.94 -12.00
C ASN A 224 -4.62 6.61 -11.80
N SER A 225 -4.82 6.24 -10.52
CA SER A 225 -5.32 4.93 -10.10
C SER A 225 -6.53 5.09 -9.20
N LYS A 226 -7.53 4.25 -9.42
CA LYS A 226 -8.56 3.98 -8.41
C LYS A 226 -7.97 3.23 -7.23
N ILE A 227 -8.61 3.35 -6.08
CA ILE A 227 -8.31 2.53 -4.91
C ILE A 227 -9.14 1.25 -4.91
N ALA A 228 -8.61 0.19 -4.30
CA ALA A 228 -9.42 -0.98 -3.96
C ALA A 228 -10.37 -0.62 -2.82
N TRP A 229 -9.85 0.03 -1.78
CA TRP A 229 -10.62 0.52 -0.65
C TRP A 229 -9.83 1.53 0.18
N LYS A 230 -10.52 2.34 0.98
CA LYS A 230 -9.96 3.29 1.96
C LYS A 230 -10.44 2.91 3.36
N LEU A 231 -9.55 3.00 4.35
CA LEU A 231 -9.94 2.94 5.75
C LEU A 231 -10.38 4.31 6.23
N VAL A 232 -11.61 4.39 6.75
CA VAL A 232 -12.19 5.62 7.33
C VAL A 232 -12.65 5.33 8.75
N TRP A 233 -12.13 6.06 9.73
CA TRP A 233 -12.58 5.97 11.12
C TRP A 233 -13.97 6.59 11.30
N ILE A 234 -14.86 5.90 12.01
CA ILE A 234 -16.24 6.32 12.22
C ILE A 234 -16.28 7.38 13.34
N PRO A 235 -16.95 8.53 13.14
CA PRO A 235 -16.97 9.65 14.08
C PRO A 235 -17.83 9.38 15.31
N SER A 236 -17.33 8.53 16.21
CA SER A 236 -17.84 8.39 17.58
C SER A 236 -17.01 9.23 18.56
N SER A 237 -17.43 9.32 19.83
CA SER A 237 -16.69 10.06 20.87
C SER A 237 -15.21 9.65 20.97
N ASN A 238 -14.90 8.39 20.68
CA ASN A 238 -13.55 7.81 20.79
C ASN A 238 -13.03 7.18 19.48
N PHE A 239 -13.75 7.33 18.36
CA PHE A 239 -13.38 6.77 17.05
C PHE A 239 -13.02 5.27 17.11
N THR A 240 -13.78 4.46 17.84
CA THR A 240 -13.44 3.05 18.14
C THR A 240 -13.64 2.08 16.98
N SER A 241 -14.34 2.50 15.94
CA SER A 241 -14.73 1.66 14.81
C SER A 241 -14.31 2.32 13.50
N PHE A 242 -14.08 1.53 12.46
CA PHE A 242 -13.74 2.02 11.13
C PHE A 242 -14.59 1.32 10.07
N ALA A 243 -14.79 1.99 8.94
CA ALA A 243 -15.35 1.43 7.73
C ALA A 243 -14.24 1.24 6.68
N LEU A 244 -14.38 0.21 5.86
CA LEU A 244 -13.68 0.06 4.59
C LEU A 244 -14.66 0.44 3.49
N VAL A 245 -14.33 1.48 2.71
CA VAL A 245 -15.15 1.96 1.59
C VAL A 245 -14.40 1.81 0.29
N ASP A 246 -15.08 1.47 -0.80
CA ASP A 246 -14.46 1.39 -2.12
C ASP A 246 -14.23 2.76 -2.76
N ASP A 247 -13.69 2.76 -3.99
CA ASP A 247 -13.41 3.99 -4.74
C ASP A 247 -14.65 4.87 -4.91
N ASP A 248 -15.83 4.29 -5.11
CA ASP A 248 -17.08 5.03 -5.29
C ASP A 248 -17.68 5.53 -3.96
N GLY A 249 -17.06 5.16 -2.82
CA GLY A 249 -17.51 5.48 -1.48
C GLY A 249 -18.50 4.47 -0.90
N SER A 250 -18.69 3.32 -1.56
CA SER A 250 -19.62 2.28 -1.10
C SER A 250 -19.00 1.46 0.02
N LEU A 251 -19.81 1.09 1.01
CA LEU A 251 -19.36 0.29 2.14
C LEU A 251 -18.98 -1.14 1.72
N LEU A 252 -17.79 -1.57 2.11
CA LEU A 252 -17.32 -2.95 1.94
C LEU A 252 -17.37 -3.75 3.25
N ASN A 253 -16.95 -3.15 4.36
CA ASN A 253 -16.89 -3.81 5.65
C ASN A 253 -16.74 -2.81 6.81
N VAL A 254 -16.94 -3.26 8.05
CA VAL A 254 -16.79 -2.46 9.27
C VAL A 254 -16.03 -3.25 10.33
N GLY A 255 -15.11 -2.59 11.03
CA GLY A 255 -14.35 -3.14 12.14
C GLY A 255 -14.51 -2.36 13.43
N THR A 256 -14.35 -3.05 14.57
CA THR A 256 -14.26 -2.44 15.90
C THR A 256 -13.11 -3.11 16.64
N PRO A 257 -11.86 -2.77 16.29
CA PRO A 257 -10.68 -3.44 16.78
C PRO A 257 -10.54 -3.29 18.30
N ALA A 258 -10.03 -4.33 18.95
CA ALA A 258 -9.63 -4.24 20.35
C ALA A 258 -8.32 -3.45 20.47
N ASP A 259 -8.27 -2.54 21.44
CA ASP A 259 -7.05 -1.78 21.74
C ASP A 259 -6.05 -2.65 22.50
N ASP A 260 -4.93 -2.97 21.86
CA ASP A 260 -3.78 -3.69 22.42
C ASP A 260 -2.63 -2.74 22.80
N GLY A 261 -2.90 -1.43 22.84
CA GLY A 261 -1.90 -0.38 23.04
C GLY A 261 -1.18 0.05 21.77
N SER A 262 -1.48 -0.58 20.62
CA SER A 262 -0.94 -0.19 19.30
C SER A 262 -1.95 0.51 18.40
N LEU A 263 -3.20 0.65 18.84
CA LEU A 263 -4.26 1.35 18.11
C LEU A 263 -3.83 2.81 17.83
N PRO A 264 -4.12 3.38 16.64
CA PRO A 264 -3.77 4.76 16.36
C PRO A 264 -4.40 5.68 17.41
N PRO A 265 -3.67 6.68 17.94
CA PRO A 265 -4.23 7.62 18.90
C PRO A 265 -5.52 8.26 18.37
N VAL A 266 -6.46 8.59 19.27
CA VAL A 266 -7.77 9.17 18.89
C VAL A 266 -7.62 10.39 17.97
N GLY A 267 -6.56 11.19 18.15
CA GLY A 267 -6.25 12.32 17.27
C GLY A 267 -5.94 11.93 15.82
N GLU A 268 -5.22 10.83 15.58
CA GLU A 268 -4.96 10.31 14.23
C GLU A 268 -6.25 9.82 13.58
N ARG A 269 -7.06 9.08 14.33
CA ARG A 269 -8.35 8.55 13.86
C ARG A 269 -9.33 9.67 13.50
N ARG A 270 -9.37 10.73 14.32
CA ARG A 270 -10.15 11.94 14.03
C ARG A 270 -9.66 12.63 12.76
N ARG A 271 -8.35 12.84 12.60
CA ARG A 271 -7.79 13.49 11.40
C ARG A 271 -8.05 12.69 10.12
N ASN A 272 -8.07 11.36 10.22
CA ASN A 272 -8.43 10.51 9.10
C ASN A 272 -9.87 10.79 8.62
N TYR A 273 -10.84 10.82 9.54
CA TYR A 273 -12.22 11.21 9.20
C TYR A 273 -12.30 12.65 8.67
N GLU A 274 -11.61 13.60 9.30
CA GLU A 274 -11.59 15.00 8.85
C GLU A 274 -11.05 15.14 7.42
N ALA A 275 -10.10 14.30 7.00
CA ALA A 275 -9.52 14.34 5.65
C ALA A 275 -10.49 13.88 4.54
N VAL A 276 -11.53 13.11 4.88
CA VAL A 276 -12.55 12.63 3.93
C VAL A 276 -13.90 13.33 4.10
N LYS A 277 -14.10 14.03 5.21
CA LYS A 277 -15.38 14.65 5.58
C LYS A 277 -15.93 15.54 4.48
N GLY A 278 -17.20 15.31 4.12
CA GLY A 278 -17.91 16.06 3.09
C GLY A 278 -17.64 15.58 1.65
N GLY A 279 -16.73 14.62 1.46
CA GLY A 279 -16.51 13.93 0.20
C GLY A 279 -17.29 12.61 0.09
N ARG A 280 -17.10 11.89 -1.02
CA ARG A 280 -17.79 10.61 -1.27
C ARG A 280 -17.49 9.54 -0.21
N TYR A 281 -16.27 9.51 0.31
CA TYR A 281 -15.82 8.50 1.28
C TYR A 281 -16.39 8.67 2.70
N SER A 282 -17.01 9.81 3.04
CA SER A 282 -17.66 9.98 4.35
C SER A 282 -19.14 9.58 4.35
N ARG A 283 -19.78 9.41 3.19
CA ARG A 283 -21.25 9.27 3.07
C ARG A 283 -21.84 8.14 3.94
N GLU A 284 -21.30 6.94 3.79
CA GLU A 284 -21.72 5.77 4.58
C GLU A 284 -21.37 5.96 6.06
N VAL A 285 -20.17 6.48 6.32
CA VAL A 285 -19.64 6.69 7.67
C VAL A 285 -20.43 7.73 8.48
N ASP A 286 -20.93 8.77 7.82
CA ASP A 286 -21.74 9.83 8.44
C ASP A 286 -23.11 9.31 8.94
N SER A 287 -23.53 8.14 8.47
CA SER A 287 -24.80 7.50 8.84
C SER A 287 -24.68 6.43 9.95
N MET A 288 -23.46 6.14 10.41
CA MET A 288 -23.13 5.11 11.41
C MET A 288 -22.92 5.70 12.81
#